data_AF-A0A9Q4F0V9-F1
#
_entry.id   AF-A0A9Q4F0V9-F1
#
_cell.length_a   1.000
_cell.length_b   1.000
_cell.length_c   1.000
_cell.angle_alpha   90.00
_cell.angle_beta   90.00
_cell.angle_gamma   90.00
#
_symmetry.space_group_name_H-M   'P 1'
#
loop_
_entity.id
_entity.type
_entity.pdbx_description
1 polymer ?
#
loop_
_entity_poly.entity_id
_entity_poly.type
_entity_poly.pdbx_seq_one_letter_code
_entity_poly.pdbx_strand_id
1 'polypeptide(L)' 'MTIKNIVVINGKEVEIRDLPDAELFAEKLNRKALTARNYTEEKTA' A
#
# COMPACT_ATOMS: atom_id res chain seq x y z
N MET A 1 -2.99 -18.32 -11.89
CA MET A 1 -2.14 -17.12 -12.03
C MET A 1 -2.16 -16.40 -10.70
N THR A 2 -1.03 -16.29 -10.02
CA THR A 2 -0.95 -15.62 -8.71
C THR A 2 -0.37 -14.23 -8.93
N ILE A 3 -1.15 -13.18 -8.62
CA ILE A 3 -0.69 -11.80 -8.73
C ILE A 3 0.21 -11.52 -7.51
N LYS A 4 1.46 -11.11 -7.76
CA LYS A 4 2.39 -10.68 -6.72
C LYS A 4 2.43 -9.16 -6.68
N ASN A 5 2.40 -8.58 -5.47
CA ASN A 5 2.55 -7.15 -5.27
C ASN A 5 4.01 -6.87 -4.87
N ILE A 6 4.81 -6.39 -5.82
CA ILE A 6 6.25 -6.17 -5.64
C ILE A 6 6.51 -4.66 -5.60
N VAL A 7 7.38 -4.24 -4.70
CA VAL A 7 7.89 -2.87 -4.59
C VAL A 7 9.41 -2.86 -4.70
N VAL A 8 9.96 -1.75 -5.20
CA VAL A 8 11.42 -1.58 -5.29
C VAL A 8 11.88 -0.70 -4.14
N ILE A 9 12.69 -1.26 -3.24
CA ILE A 9 13.28 -0.56 -2.09
C ILE A 9 14.79 -0.65 -2.21
N ASN A 10 15.49 0.49 -2.26
CA ASN A 10 16.95 0.55 -2.42
C ASN A 10 17.46 -0.27 -3.62
N GLY A 11 16.71 -0.26 -4.73
CA GLY A 11 17.03 -1.02 -5.95
C GLY A 11 16.77 -2.53 -5.87
N LYS A 12 16.17 -3.04 -4.78
CA LYS A 12 15.80 -4.44 -4.62
C LYS A 12 14.29 -4.62 -4.73
N GLU A 13 13.88 -5.63 -5.48
CA GLU A 13 12.49 -6.10 -5.52
C GLU A 13 12.14 -6.83 -4.22
N VAL A 14 11.08 -6.38 -3.55
CA VAL A 14 10.58 -6.97 -2.31
C VAL A 14 9.08 -7.16 -2.47
N GLU A 15 8.58 -8.34 -2.09
CA GLU A 15 7.15 -8.58 -2.08
C GLU A 15 6.53 -7.89 -0.86
N ILE A 16 5.42 -7.17 -1.03
CA ILE A 16 4.81 -6.38 0.06
C ILE A 16 4.50 -7.25 1.28
N ARG A 17 4.10 -8.51 1.07
CA ARG A 17 3.79 -9.46 2.15
C ARG A 17 4.99 -9.77 3.06
N ASP A 18 6.20 -9.61 2.54
CA ASP A 18 7.46 -9.91 3.24
C ASP A 18 8.03 -8.65 3.92
N LEU A 19 7.36 -7.50 3.82
CA LEU A 19 7.75 -6.30 4.54
C LEU A 19 7.38 -6.43 6.02
N PRO A 20 8.26 -5.99 6.95
CA PRO A 20 7.94 -5.99 8.38
C PRO A 20 6.70 -5.16 8.72
N ASP A 21 6.45 -4.07 7.97
CA ASP A 21 5.31 -3.17 8.15
C ASP A 21 4.30 -3.28 6.98
N ALA A 22 4.07 -4.49 6.46
CA ALA A 22 3.23 -4.73 5.28
C ALA A 22 1.84 -4.08 5.38
N GLU A 23 1.23 -4.13 6.56
CA GLU A 23 -0.12 -3.60 6.81
C GLU A 23 -0.16 -2.06 6.74
N LEU A 24 0.79 -1.40 7.42
CA LEU A 24 0.93 0.06 7.35
C LEU A 24 1.26 0.54 5.93
N PHE A 25 2.06 -0.23 5.20
CA PHE A 25 2.37 0.07 3.80
C PHE A 25 1.12 -0.02 2.92
N ALA A 26 0.32 -1.09 3.08
CA ALA A 26 -0.92 -1.28 2.36
C ALA A 26 -1.94 -0.17 2.67
N GLU A 27 -2.08 0.24 3.94
CA GLU A 27 -2.94 1.34 4.37
C GLU A 27 -2.56 2.64 3.64
N LYS A 28 -1.27 2.99 3.61
CA LYS A 28 -0.78 4.19 2.91
C LYS A 28 -1.02 4.13 1.40
N LEU A 29 -0.85 2.97 0.78
CA LEU A 29 -1.12 2.76 -0.63
C LEU A 29 -2.61 2.99 -0.94
N ASN A 30 -3.47 2.40 -0.10
CA ASN A 30 -4.92 2.53 -0.22
C ASN A 30 -5.36 3.98 -0.03
N ARG A 31 -4.85 4.68 1.00
CA ARG A 31 -5.11 6.11 1.23
C ARG A 31 -4.77 6.94 0.00
N LYS A 32 -3.57 6.76 -0.58
CA LYS A 32 -3.16 7.47 -1.80
C LYS A 32 -4.09 7.19 -2.97
N ALA A 33 -4.47 5.93 -3.19
CA ALA A 33 -5.37 5.54 -4.27
C ALA A 33 -6.77 6.14 -4.09
N LEU A 34 -7.26 6.22 -2.85
CA LEU A 34 -8.55 6.82 -2.50
C LEU A 34 -8.53 8.35 -2.71
N THR A 35 -7.48 9.03 -2.24
CA THR A 35 -7.32 10.48 -2.45
C THR A 35 -7.27 10.83 -3.94
N ALA A 36 -6.55 10.04 -4.76
CA ALA A 36 -6.49 10.25 -6.21
C ALA A 36 -7.85 10.10 -6.91
N ARG A 37 -8.78 9.37 -6.28
CA ARG A 37 -10.16 9.19 -6.73
C ARG A 37 -11.14 10.16 -6.06
N ASN A 38 -10.65 11.20 -5.39
CA ASN A 38 -11.41 12.20 -4.64
C ASN A 38 -12.24 11.64 -3.47
N TYR A 39 -11.90 10.46 -2.96
CA TYR A 39 -12.47 9.98 -1.70
C TYR A 39 -11.81 10.73 -0.54
N THR A 40 -12.62 11.18 0.41
CA THR A 40 -12.16 11.82 1.65
C THR A 40 -12.28 10.80 2.78
N GLU A 41 -11.23 10.66 3.59
CA GLU A 41 -11.32 9.83 4.80
C GLU A 41 -12.21 10.55 5.81
N GLU A 42 -13.41 10.03 6.01
CA GLU A 42 -14.31 10.51 7.05
C GLU A 42 -13.81 9.95 8.38
N LYS A 43 -13.36 10.83 9.28
CA LYS A 43 -13.08 10.42 10.66
C LYS A 43 -14.43 10.30 11.37
N THR A 44 -14.92 9.08 11.53
CA THR A 44 -15.99 8.81 12.47
C THR A 44 -15.49 9.17 13.88
N ALA A 45 -16.21 10.07 14.55
CA ALA A 45 -15.90 10.56 15.89
C ALA A 45 -16.00 9.48 16.96
#